data_AF-X0TPR6-F1
#
_entry.id   AF-X0TPR6-F1
#
_cell.length_a   1.000
_cell.length_b   1.000
_cell.length_c   1.000
_cell.angle_alpha   90.00
_cell.angle_beta   90.00
_cell.angle_gamma   90.00
#
_symmetry.space_group_name_H-M   'P 1'
#
loop_
_entity.id
_entity.type
_entity.pdbx_description
1 polymer ?
#
loop_
_entity_poly.entity_id
_entity_poly.type
_entity_poly.pdbx_seq_one_letter_code
_entity_poly.pdbx_strand_id
1 'polypeptide(L)'
;MADLSLIPKDYKAKTGLSTIFPKIGILILVLLILSLLAYGGLFFLKGSLDSQLADLQNQIDELDEQKDEKFEKEVISLEKTLTSLKTILKNHFYWSNLVSKLGSLTVPQITFSSLDGRLEEDGSISLILDGKSPGYTYLAKQMVSFS
;
A
#
# COMPACT_ATOMS: atom_id res chain seq x y z
N MET A 1 -10.16 78.00 -85.90
CA MET A 1 -9.29 77.19 -85.03
C MET A 1 -10.05 77.02 -83.73
N ALA A 2 -10.68 75.88 -83.53
CA ALA A 2 -11.53 75.63 -82.37
C ALA A 2 -10.70 74.88 -81.32
N ASP A 3 -10.40 75.55 -80.21
CA ASP A 3 -9.91 74.89 -79.00
C ASP A 3 -11.05 74.07 -78.41
N LEU A 4 -11.10 72.79 -78.76
CA LEU A 4 -11.95 71.82 -78.08
C LEU A 4 -11.33 71.50 -76.72
N SER A 5 -11.73 72.26 -75.70
CA SER A 5 -11.51 71.89 -74.31
C SER A 5 -12.45 70.73 -73.95
N LEU A 6 -11.97 69.50 -74.11
CA LEU A 6 -12.68 68.25 -73.82
C LEU A 6 -12.35 67.69 -72.44
N ILE A 7 -12.32 68.55 -71.42
CA ILE A 7 -12.25 68.06 -70.03
C ILE A 7 -13.52 68.48 -69.31
N PRO A 8 -14.45 67.55 -69.03
CA PRO A 8 -15.60 67.86 -68.19
C PRO A 8 -15.08 68.23 -66.80
N LYS A 9 -15.38 69.45 -66.33
CA LYS A 9 -14.95 69.98 -65.02
C LYS A 9 -15.55 69.22 -63.83
N ASP A 10 -16.44 68.28 -64.07
CA ASP A 10 -17.20 67.57 -63.04
C ASP A 10 -16.85 66.07 -62.91
N TYR A 11 -15.67 65.66 -63.37
CA TYR A 11 -15.19 64.30 -63.13
C TYR A 11 -14.76 64.13 -61.67
N LYS A 12 -15.70 63.74 -60.80
CA LYS A 12 -15.39 63.20 -59.47
C LYS A 12 -15.01 61.73 -59.61
N ALA A 13 -13.71 61.45 -59.63
CA ALA A 13 -13.20 60.10 -59.55
C ALA A 13 -13.82 59.38 -58.34
N LYS A 14 -14.59 58.31 -58.59
CA LYS A 14 -15.17 57.47 -57.55
C LYS A 14 -14.05 56.64 -56.93
N THR A 15 -13.35 57.21 -55.97
CA THR A 15 -12.24 56.56 -55.24
C THR A 15 -12.79 55.53 -54.24
N GLY A 16 -13.27 54.40 -54.76
CA GLY A 16 -13.75 53.25 -53.98
C GLY A 16 -12.67 52.54 -53.15
N LEU A 17 -11.42 53.01 -53.17
CA LEU A 17 -10.32 52.48 -52.38
C LEU A 17 -10.31 53.01 -50.94
N SER A 18 -10.81 54.23 -50.69
CA SER A 18 -10.73 54.89 -49.38
C SER A 18 -11.57 54.20 -48.30
N THR A 19 -12.69 53.56 -48.67
CA THR A 19 -13.59 52.90 -47.70
C THR A 19 -13.17 51.48 -47.31
N ILE A 20 -12.16 50.91 -47.98
CA ILE A 20 -11.73 49.51 -47.79
C ILE A 20 -10.60 49.43 -46.76
N PHE A 21 -9.66 50.38 -46.78
CA PHE A 21 -8.57 50.48 -45.79
C PHE A 21 -9.02 50.52 -44.32
N PRO A 22 -10.01 51.34 -43.91
CA PRO A 22 -10.46 51.35 -42.51
C PRO A 22 -11.17 50.04 -42.12
N LYS A 23 -11.85 49.38 -43.06
CA LYS A 23 -12.55 48.11 -42.81
C LYS A 23 -11.58 46.94 -42.58
N ILE A 24 -10.48 46.89 -43.32
CA ILE A 24 -9.40 45.90 -43.07
C ILE A 24 -8.74 46.14 -41.72
N GLY A 25 -8.46 47.40 -41.35
CA GLY A 25 -7.86 47.72 -40.05
C GLY A 25 -8.74 47.30 -38.88
N ILE A 26 -10.06 47.54 -38.98
CA ILE A 26 -11.04 47.08 -37.98
C ILE A 26 -11.09 45.56 -37.92
N LEU A 27 -11.07 44.86 -39.06
CA LEU A 27 -11.07 43.40 -39.10
C LEU A 27 -9.85 42.81 -38.37
N ILE A 28 -8.66 43.36 -38.62
CA ILE A 28 -7.41 42.93 -37.97
C ILE A 28 -7.45 43.20 -36.47
N LEU A 29 -7.96 44.38 -36.05
CA LEU A 29 -8.09 44.73 -34.65
C LEU A 29 -9.04 43.77 -33.91
N VAL A 30 -10.18 43.44 -34.51
CA VAL A 30 -11.13 42.46 -33.95
C VAL A 30 -10.47 41.09 -33.82
N LEU A 31 -9.74 40.64 -34.84
CA LEU A 31 -9.07 39.34 -34.83
C LEU A 31 -7.96 39.26 -33.77
N LEU A 32 -7.24 40.37 -33.57
CA LEU A 32 -6.22 40.50 -32.52
C LEU A 32 -6.83 40.46 -31.12
N ILE A 33 -7.95 41.17 -30.90
CA ILE A 33 -8.70 41.13 -29.63
C ILE A 33 -9.21 39.71 -29.36
N LEU A 34 -9.73 39.03 -30.38
CA LEU A 34 -10.23 37.66 -30.26
C LEU A 34 -9.12 36.68 -29.88
N SER A 35 -7.92 36.85 -30.46
CA SER A 35 -6.74 36.05 -30.14
C SER A 35 -6.27 36.27 -28.69
N LEU A 36 -6.23 37.52 -28.24
CA LEU A 36 -5.91 37.89 -26.85
C LEU A 36 -6.92 37.32 -25.85
N LEU A 37 -8.22 37.37 -26.16
CA LEU A 37 -9.27 36.79 -25.33
C LEU A 37 -9.15 35.26 -25.26
N ALA A 38 -8.89 34.59 -26.38
CA ALA A 38 -8.69 33.15 -26.42
C ALA A 38 -7.46 32.72 -25.59
N TYR A 39 -6.35 33.44 -25.75
CA TYR A 39 -5.13 33.18 -24.98
C TYR A 39 -5.31 33.45 -23.49
N GLY A 40 -5.93 34.57 -23.12
CA GLY A 40 -6.22 34.93 -21.73
C GLY A 40 -7.17 33.94 -21.06
N GLY A 41 -8.21 33.49 -21.77
CA GLY A 41 -9.14 32.47 -21.28
C GLY A 41 -8.45 31.13 -21.03
N LEU A 42 -7.57 30.70 -21.94
CA LEU A 42 -6.75 29.48 -21.78
C LEU A 42 -5.78 29.58 -20.60
N PHE A 43 -5.14 30.74 -20.41
CA PHE A 43 -4.23 30.97 -19.30
C PHE A 43 -4.94 30.91 -17.95
N PHE A 44 -6.12 31.51 -17.85
CA PHE A 44 -6.95 31.47 -16.64
C PHE A 44 -7.42 30.05 -16.31
N LEU A 45 -7.86 29.28 -17.33
CA LEU A 45 -8.23 27.87 -17.15
C LEU A 45 -7.04 27.05 -16.67
N LYS A 46 -5.87 27.19 -17.29
CA LYS A 46 -4.65 26.49 -16.86
C LYS A 46 -4.30 26.81 -15.41
N GLY A 47 -4.34 28.07 -14.99
CA GLY A 47 -4.07 28.45 -13.60
C GLY A 47 -5.06 27.85 -12.60
N SER A 48 -6.34 27.76 -12.96
CA SER A 48 -7.36 27.11 -12.12
C SER A 48 -7.16 25.59 -12.04
N LEU A 49 -6.76 24.95 -13.13
CA LEU A 49 -6.45 23.53 -13.16
C LEU A 49 -5.20 23.20 -12.34
N ASP A 50 -4.13 23.99 -12.46
CA ASP A 50 -2.91 23.82 -11.67
C ASP A 50 -3.17 24.03 -10.17
N SER A 51 -4.04 24.99 -9.81
CA SER A 51 -4.42 25.21 -8.41
C SER A 51 -5.22 24.04 -7.84
N GLN A 52 -6.12 23.44 -8.62
CA GLN A 52 -6.85 22.23 -8.22
C GLN A 52 -5.93 21.03 -8.07
N LEU A 53 -4.92 20.92 -8.95
CA LEU A 53 -3.92 19.85 -8.89
C LEU A 53 -3.05 19.98 -7.64
N ALA A 54 -2.62 21.19 -7.31
CA ALA A 54 -1.87 21.48 -6.09
C ALA A 54 -2.70 21.22 -4.82
N ASP A 55 -3.98 21.60 -4.81
CA ASP A 55 -4.88 21.34 -3.68
C ASP A 55 -5.13 19.84 -3.48
N LEU A 56 -5.31 19.10 -4.58
CA LEU A 56 -5.48 17.64 -4.53
C LEU A 56 -4.20 16.93 -4.07
N GLN A 57 -3.03 17.42 -4.48
CA GLN A 57 -1.73 16.93 -4.01
C GLN A 57 -1.58 17.16 -2.50
N ASN A 58 -1.91 18.36 -2.01
CA ASN A 58 -1.88 18.67 -0.58
C ASN A 58 -2.85 17.80 0.21
N GLN A 59 -4.05 17.52 -0.30
CA GLN A 59 -5.00 16.61 0.33
C GLN A 59 -4.46 15.17 0.39
N ILE A 60 -3.78 14.71 -0.67
CA ILE A 60 -3.13 13.39 -0.67
C ILE A 60 -2.01 13.36 0.38
N ASP A 61 -1.16 14.39 0.41
CA ASP A 61 -0.05 14.47 1.36
C ASP A 61 -0.56 14.56 2.81
N GLU A 62 -1.66 15.28 3.06
CA GLU A 62 -2.30 15.36 4.38
C GLU A 62 -2.97 14.04 4.80
N LEU A 63 -3.55 13.29 3.84
CA LEU A 63 -4.07 11.94 4.08
C LEU A 63 -2.94 10.93 4.33
N ASP A 64 -1.81 11.06 3.65
CA ASP A 64 -0.63 10.22 3.88
C ASP A 64 0.10 10.59 5.17
N GLU A 65 0.04 11.85 5.62
CA GLU A 65 0.52 12.27 6.95
C GLU A 65 -0.41 11.80 8.08
N GLN A 66 -1.72 11.69 7.81
CA GLN A 66 -2.70 11.08 8.72
C GLN A 66 -2.69 9.54 8.69
N LYS A 67 -2.09 8.92 7.67
CA LYS A 67 -1.75 7.50 7.70
C LYS A 67 -0.64 7.34 8.72
N ASP A 68 -1.07 6.92 9.91
CA ASP A 68 -0.19 6.61 11.02
C ASP A 68 0.66 5.37 10.66
N GLU A 69 1.70 5.56 9.84
CA GLU A 69 2.65 4.51 9.44
C GLU A 69 3.19 3.78 10.66
N LYS A 70 3.24 4.48 11.80
CA LYS A 70 3.62 3.95 13.09
C LYS A 70 2.63 2.89 13.57
N PHE A 71 1.33 3.14 13.45
CA PHE A 71 0.29 2.17 13.79
C PHE A 71 0.32 0.96 12.85
N GLU A 72 0.50 1.16 11.54
CA GLU A 72 0.61 0.04 10.59
C GLU A 72 1.84 -0.83 10.89
N LYS A 73 3.00 -0.22 11.14
CA LYS A 73 4.23 -0.93 11.56
C LYS A 73 4.04 -1.63 12.91
N GLU A 74 3.32 -1.02 13.85
CA GLU A 74 3.05 -1.59 15.17
C GLU A 74 2.12 -2.79 15.08
N VAL A 75 1.06 -2.73 14.26
CA VAL A 75 0.17 -3.87 13.98
C VAL A 75 0.93 -5.03 13.33
N ILE A 76 1.77 -4.76 12.33
CA ILE A 76 2.60 -5.80 11.68
C ILE A 76 3.58 -6.43 12.67
N SER A 77 4.17 -5.63 13.57
CA SER A 77 5.07 -6.13 14.61
C SER A 77 4.34 -7.00 15.65
N LEU A 78 3.11 -6.63 15.98
CA LEU A 78 2.25 -7.36 16.91
C LEU A 78 1.82 -8.70 16.31
N GLU A 79 1.41 -8.73 15.04
CA GLU A 79 1.08 -9.98 14.34
C GLU A 79 2.27 -10.94 14.27
N LYS A 80 3.47 -10.43 13.97
CA LYS A 80 4.70 -11.25 13.99
C LYS A 80 4.94 -11.85 15.38
N THR A 81 4.81 -11.02 16.42
CA THR A 81 5.01 -11.45 17.81
C THR A 81 3.99 -12.53 18.20
N LEU A 82 2.71 -12.32 17.88
CA LEU A 82 1.63 -13.28 18.14
C LEU A 82 1.83 -14.59 17.37
N THR A 83 2.31 -14.53 16.13
CA THR A 83 2.58 -15.72 15.31
C THR A 83 3.77 -16.53 15.85
N SER A 84 4.83 -15.85 16.29
CA SER A 84 5.95 -16.49 16.97
C SER A 84 5.53 -17.12 18.29
N LEU A 85 4.73 -16.42 19.11
CA LEU A 85 4.18 -16.97 20.35
C LEU A 85 3.30 -18.19 20.07
N LYS A 86 2.43 -18.13 19.06
CA LYS A 86 1.56 -19.26 18.68
C LYS A 86 2.35 -20.48 18.22
N THR A 87 3.47 -20.27 17.52
CA THR A 87 4.37 -21.37 17.11
C THR A 87 5.01 -22.03 18.33
N ILE A 88 5.50 -21.23 19.29
CA ILE A 88 6.07 -21.74 20.55
C ILE A 88 4.99 -22.47 21.37
N LEU A 89 3.79 -21.91 21.48
CA LEU A 89 2.68 -22.50 22.23
C LEU A 89 2.14 -23.78 21.57
N LYS A 90 2.11 -23.85 20.23
CA LYS A 90 1.70 -25.07 19.52
C LYS A 90 2.68 -26.22 19.75
N ASN A 91 3.95 -25.90 20.00
CA ASN A 91 4.97 -26.87 20.41
C ASN A 91 5.07 -27.06 21.94
N HIS A 92 4.19 -26.41 22.72
CA HIS A 92 4.22 -26.52 24.17
C HIS A 92 3.58 -27.84 24.62
N PHE A 93 4.42 -28.85 24.71
CA PHE A 93 4.10 -30.16 25.24
C PHE A 93 3.65 -30.06 26.72
N TYR A 94 2.45 -30.56 27.03
CA TYR A 94 1.90 -30.56 28.39
C TYR A 94 2.56 -31.64 29.26
N TRP A 95 3.77 -31.36 29.74
CA TRP A 95 4.54 -32.23 30.64
C TRP A 95 3.76 -32.63 31.90
N SER A 96 2.87 -31.78 32.41
CA SER A 96 2.11 -32.03 33.64
C SER A 96 1.26 -33.30 33.57
N ASN A 97 0.49 -33.48 32.49
CA ASN A 97 -0.35 -34.66 32.31
C ASN A 97 0.47 -35.92 32.07
N LEU A 98 1.59 -35.79 31.35
CA LEU A 98 2.44 -36.93 31.05
C LEU A 98 3.16 -37.42 32.30
N VAL A 99 3.78 -36.52 33.07
CA VAL A 99 4.48 -36.85 34.32
C VAL A 99 3.50 -37.45 35.34
N SER A 100 2.29 -36.92 35.45
CA SER A 100 1.25 -37.49 36.33
C SER A 100 0.89 -38.92 35.94
N LYS A 101 0.66 -39.17 34.63
CA LYS A 101 0.35 -40.51 34.14
C LYS A 101 1.52 -41.48 34.29
N LEU A 102 2.74 -41.02 34.02
CA LEU A 102 3.94 -41.83 34.20
C LEU A 102 4.15 -42.22 35.66
N GLY A 103 3.94 -41.29 36.60
CA GLY A 103 4.01 -41.57 38.04
C GLY A 103 3.02 -42.64 38.47
N SER A 104 1.80 -42.67 37.91
CA SER A 104 0.79 -43.70 38.23
C SER A 104 1.13 -45.09 37.70
N LEU A 105 1.89 -45.17 36.62
CA LEU A 105 2.30 -46.43 35.96
C LEU A 105 3.70 -46.91 36.38
N THR A 106 4.43 -46.09 37.14
CA THR A 106 5.78 -46.40 37.61
C THR A 106 5.72 -47.35 38.80
N VAL A 107 6.48 -48.44 38.72
CA VAL A 107 6.65 -49.38 39.84
C VAL A 107 7.41 -48.64 40.96
N PRO A 108 6.94 -48.68 42.23
CA PRO A 108 7.50 -47.88 43.34
C PRO A 108 9.01 -48.06 43.59
N GLN A 109 9.58 -49.15 43.09
CA GLN A 109 10.98 -49.54 43.29
C GLN A 109 11.91 -49.05 42.18
N ILE A 110 11.39 -48.42 41.12
CA ILE A 110 12.19 -47.88 40.01
C ILE A 110 12.31 -46.37 40.15
N THR A 111 13.50 -45.85 39.90
CA THR A 111 13.78 -44.41 39.95
C THR A 111 14.27 -43.95 38.59
N PHE A 112 13.54 -43.03 37.96
CA PHE A 112 13.97 -42.36 36.74
C PHE A 112 14.87 -41.16 37.09
N SER A 113 15.95 -40.99 36.33
CA SER A 113 16.94 -39.91 36.50
C SER A 113 16.83 -38.86 35.39
N SER A 114 16.44 -39.26 34.19
CA SER A 114 16.16 -38.37 33.06
C SER A 114 14.91 -38.84 32.31
N LEU A 115 14.21 -37.85 31.77
CA LEU A 115 13.00 -38.03 30.98
C LEU A 115 13.05 -37.01 29.86
N ASP A 116 13.28 -37.50 28.65
CA ASP A 116 13.37 -36.71 27.43
C ASP A 116 12.20 -37.04 26.52
N GLY A 117 11.57 -36.01 25.98
CA GLY A 117 10.36 -36.12 25.18
C GLY A 117 10.52 -35.30 23.93
N ARG A 118 10.34 -35.94 22.78
CA ARG A 118 10.44 -35.31 21.46
C ARG A 118 9.12 -35.49 20.75
N LEU A 119 8.59 -34.37 20.25
CA LEU A 119 7.49 -34.39 19.31
C LEU A 119 8.10 -34.66 17.93
N GLU A 120 7.74 -35.77 17.31
CA GLU A 120 8.17 -36.10 15.96
C GLU A 120 7.30 -35.36 14.94
N GLU A 121 7.80 -35.18 13.71
CA GLU A 121 7.08 -34.44 12.66
C GLU A 121 5.74 -35.07 12.26
N ASP A 122 5.56 -36.36 12.53
CA ASP A 122 4.32 -37.12 12.30
C ASP A 122 3.27 -36.94 13.41
N GLY A 123 3.59 -36.16 14.45
CA GLY A 123 2.74 -35.94 15.61
C GLY A 123 2.79 -37.08 16.64
N SER A 124 3.64 -38.08 16.45
CA SER A 124 3.94 -39.07 17.47
C SER A 124 4.88 -38.48 18.53
N ILE A 125 4.83 -39.06 19.73
CA ILE A 125 5.60 -38.61 20.89
C ILE A 125 6.60 -39.71 21.22
N SER A 126 7.88 -39.41 21.03
CA SER A 126 8.97 -40.28 21.45
C SER A 126 9.40 -39.89 22.87
N LEU A 127 9.38 -40.86 23.80
CA LEU A 127 9.80 -40.69 25.19
C LEU A 127 11.00 -41.58 25.46
N ILE A 128 12.08 -40.98 25.94
CA ILE A 128 13.28 -41.67 26.39
C ILE A 128 13.35 -41.51 27.91
N LEU A 129 13.43 -42.65 28.61
CA LEU A 129 13.45 -42.71 30.06
C LEU A 129 14.73 -43.43 30.49
N ASP A 130 15.58 -42.76 31.26
CA ASP A 130 16.72 -43.41 31.91
C ASP A 130 16.50 -43.49 33.41
N GLY A 131 16.93 -44.60 34.01
CA GLY A 131 16.70 -44.83 35.42
C GLY A 131 17.49 -45.99 35.99
N LYS A 132 17.32 -46.21 37.29
CA LYS A 132 17.91 -47.32 38.03
C LYS A 132 16.81 -48.23 38.55
N SER A 133 17.06 -49.53 38.45
CA SER A 133 16.19 -50.58 38.97
C SER A 133 16.98 -51.46 39.96
N PRO A 134 16.38 -51.90 41.08
CA PRO A 134 17.01 -52.82 42.02
C PRO A 134 17.28 -54.22 41.44
N GLY A 135 16.65 -54.58 40.32
CA GLY A 135 16.86 -55.89 39.70
C GLY A 135 16.00 -56.14 38.45
N TYR A 136 16.36 -57.18 37.70
CA TYR A 136 15.72 -57.53 36.42
C TYR A 136 14.21 -57.80 36.55
N THR A 137 13.76 -58.35 37.68
CA THR A 137 12.33 -58.61 37.94
C THR A 137 11.49 -57.34 37.98
N TYR A 138 12.03 -56.24 38.52
CA TYR A 138 11.32 -54.97 38.61
C TYR A 138 11.28 -54.26 37.26
N LEU A 139 12.37 -54.35 36.48
CA LEU A 139 12.41 -53.89 35.09
C LEU A 139 11.35 -54.60 34.22
N ALA A 140 11.25 -55.93 34.32
CA ALA A 140 10.25 -56.70 33.60
C ALA A 140 8.82 -56.26 33.96
N LYS A 141 8.54 -56.03 35.25
CA LYS A 141 7.24 -55.49 35.71
C LYS A 141 6.95 -54.11 35.13
N GLN A 142 7.95 -53.24 35.01
CA GLN A 142 7.78 -51.91 34.44
C GLN A 142 7.47 -51.95 32.94
N MET A 143 8.13 -52.84 32.19
CA MET A 143 7.86 -53.01 30.76
C MET A 143 6.41 -53.48 30.52
N VAL A 144 5.89 -54.36 31.38
CA VAL A 144 4.48 -54.80 31.29
C VAL A 144 3.51 -53.68 31.68
N SER A 145 3.87 -52.84 32.65
CA SER A 145 3.03 -51.70 33.08
C SER A 145 2.89 -50.60 32.00
N PHE A 146 3.81 -50.55 31.04
CA PHE A 146 3.80 -49.60 29.91
C PHE A 146 3.28 -50.19 28.60
N SER A 147 2.98 -51.50 28.56
CA SER A 147 2.34 -52.19 27.45
C SER A 147 0.83 -52.01 27.45
#